data_AF-A0A1F3R5I3-F1
#
_entry.id   AF-A0A1F3R5I3-F1
#
_cell.length_a   1.000
_cell.length_b   1.000
_cell.length_c   1.000
_cell.angle_alpha   90.00
_cell.angle_beta   90.00
_cell.angle_gamma   90.00
#
_symmetry.space_group_name_H-M   'P 1'
#
loop_
_entity.id
_entity.type
_entity.pdbx_description
1 polymer ?
#
loop_
_entity_poly.entity_id
_entity_poly.type
_entity_poly.pdbx_seq_one_letter_code
_entity_poly.pdbx_strand_id
1 'polypeptide(L)'
;MLACPYKNYLGVDCFGCGMQRSFIELLKGNVVASFYLYPALLPMIIMFLFLITHLIFKFKNGGTWLKYQFIIVVALVVINFIVKLSFIG
;
A
#
# COMPACT_ATOMS: atom_id res chain seq x y z
N MET A 1 7.35 9.66 -14.21
CA MET A 1 7.09 9.68 -12.75
C MET A 1 6.35 10.96 -12.46
N LEU A 2 5.19 10.91 -11.82
CA LEU A 2 4.48 12.13 -11.41
C LEU A 2 5.43 12.96 -10.53
N ALA A 3 5.58 14.25 -10.84
CA ALA A 3 6.37 15.15 -10.02
C ALA A 3 5.74 15.18 -8.63
N CYS A 4 6.42 14.59 -7.64
CA CYS A 4 5.94 14.58 -6.26
C CYS A 4 6.41 15.88 -5.60
N PRO A 5 5.54 16.88 -5.37
CA PRO A 5 5.93 18.10 -4.68
C PRO A 5 6.48 17.78 -3.28
N TYR A 6 5.94 16.76 -2.61
CA TYR A 6 6.44 16.30 -1.32
C TYR A 6 7.91 15.86 -1.34
N LYS A 7 8.39 15.26 -2.43
CA LYS A 7 9.80 14.89 -2.54
C LYS A 7 10.70 16.11 -2.69
N ASN A 8 10.25 17.11 -3.42
CA ASN A 8 11.01 18.35 -3.64
C ASN A 8 11.00 19.27 -2.41
N TYR A 9 9.88 19.36 -1.70
CA TYR A 9 9.74 20.26 -0.54
C TYR A 9 10.08 19.60 0.81
N LEU A 10 9.82 18.29 0.98
CA LEU A 10 9.96 17.57 2.25
C LEU A 10 10.93 16.38 2.19
N GLY A 11 11.55 16.11 1.03
CA GLY A 11 12.47 14.98 0.86
C GLY A 11 11.83 13.59 0.93
N VAL A 12 10.51 13.50 1.16
CA VAL A 12 9.76 12.25 1.34
C VAL A 12 8.78 11.99 0.21
N ASP A 13 8.66 10.72 -0.20
CA ASP A 13 7.60 10.30 -1.10
C ASP A 13 6.25 10.32 -0.36
N CYS A 14 5.24 11.00 -0.91
CA CYS A 14 3.87 10.93 -0.37
C CYS A 14 3.28 9.52 -0.52
N PHE A 15 2.20 9.22 0.23
CA PHE A 15 1.51 7.93 0.20
C PHE A 15 1.20 7.44 -1.22
N GLY A 16 0.72 8.33 -2.09
CA GLY A 16 0.39 8.00 -3.48
C GLY A 16 1.59 7.75 -4.37
N CYS A 17 2.65 8.56 -4.27
CA CYS A 17 3.86 8.39 -5.09
C CYS A 17 4.64 7.14 -4.69
N GLY A 18 4.71 6.82 -3.39
CA GLY A 18 5.31 5.57 -2.89
C GLY A 18 4.57 4.35 -3.41
N MET A 19 3.23 4.36 -3.36
CA MET A 19 2.38 3.29 -3.90
C MET A 19 2.55 3.11 -5.41
N GLN A 20 2.59 4.20 -6.18
CA GLN A 20 2.75 4.10 -7.63
C GLN A 20 4.13 3.53 -8.00
N ARG A 21 5.18 3.91 -7.28
CA ARG A 21 6.54 3.44 -7.54
C ARG A 21 6.71 1.96 -7.15
N SER A 22 6.16 1.54 -6.02
CA SER A 22 6.15 0.12 -5.64
C SER A 22 5.34 -0.71 -6.64
N PHE A 23 4.19 -0.21 -7.10
CA PHE A 23 3.41 -0.88 -8.13
C PHE A 23 4.17 -1.04 -9.45
N ILE A 24 4.91 -0.01 -9.89
CA ILE A 24 5.75 -0.10 -11.08
C ILE A 24 6.87 -1.15 -10.90
N GLU A 25 7.53 -1.19 -9.74
CA GLU A 25 8.54 -2.23 -9.46
C GLU A 25 7.93 -3.64 -9.42
N LEU A 26 6.70 -3.77 -8.90
CA LEU A 26 5.96 -5.03 -8.93
C LEU A 26 5.68 -5.49 -10.37
N LEU A 27 5.26 -4.58 -11.25
CA LEU A 27 5.04 -4.87 -12.68
C LEU A 27 6.33 -5.24 -13.42
N LYS A 28 7.48 -4.75 -12.97
CA LYS A 28 8.80 -5.15 -13.48
C LYS A 28 9.28 -6.50 -12.95
N GLY A 29 8.54 -7.12 -12.03
CA GLY A 29 8.93 -8.36 -11.36
C GLY A 29 9.82 -8.18 -10.13
N ASN A 30 10.14 -6.95 -9.74
CA ASN A 30 10.97 -6.63 -8.57
C ASN A 30 10.13 -6.59 -7.28
N VAL A 31 9.67 -7.76 -6.83
CA VAL A 31 8.81 -7.89 -5.64
C VAL A 31 9.49 -7.36 -4.38
N VAL A 32 10.78 -7.63 -4.22
CA VAL A 32 11.57 -7.17 -3.06
C VAL A 32 11.65 -5.64 -3.03
N ALA A 33 11.99 -5.00 -4.15
CA ALA A 33 12.06 -3.54 -4.24
C ALA A 33 10.67 -2.90 -4.02
N SER A 34 9.61 -3.49 -4.58
CA SER A 34 8.23 -3.06 -4.34
C SER A 34 7.88 -3.09 -2.84
N PHE A 35 8.24 -4.18 -2.14
CA PHE A 35 7.97 -4.33 -0.71
C PHE A 35 8.73 -3.31 0.13
N TYR A 36 10.00 -3.06 -0.17
CA TYR A 36 10.78 -2.03 0.51
C TYR A 36 10.23 -0.61 0.29
N LEU A 37 9.74 -0.32 -0.92
CA LEU A 37 9.18 1.00 -1.26
C LEU A 37 7.86 1.26 -0.53
N TYR A 38 6.96 0.26 -0.52
CA TYR A 38 5.66 0.34 0.11
C TYR A 38 5.16 -1.06 0.52
N PRO A 39 5.42 -1.51 1.76
CA PRO A 39 5.10 -2.87 2.20
C PRO A 39 3.58 -3.12 2.24
N ALA A 40 2.79 -2.05 2.38
CA ALA A 40 1.33 -2.12 2.36
C ALA A 40 0.74 -2.40 0.96
N LEU A 41 1.53 -2.36 -0.12
CA LEU A 41 1.04 -2.61 -1.48
C LEU A 41 0.49 -4.04 -1.64
N LEU A 42 1.26 -5.05 -1.19
CA LEU A 42 0.86 -6.46 -1.29
C LEU A 42 -0.44 -6.77 -0.54
N PRO A 43 -0.60 -6.41 0.74
CA PRO A 43 -1.85 -6.63 1.45
C PRO A 43 -3.00 -5.79 0.87
N MET A 44 -2.76 -4.60 0.30
CA MET A 44 -3.77 -3.89 -0.48
C MET A 44 -4.26 -4.70 -1.69
N ILE A 45 -3.34 -5.24 -2.49
CA ILE A 45 -3.69 -6.04 -3.67
C ILE A 45 -4.51 -7.27 -3.27
N ILE A 46 -4.11 -7.95 -2.20
CA ILE A 46 -4.85 -9.09 -1.64
C ILE A 46 -6.25 -8.66 -1.19
N MET A 47 -6.36 -7.52 -0.51
CA MET A 47 -7.65 -6.98 -0.08
C MET A 47 -8.57 -6.67 -1.27
N PHE A 48 -8.05 -6.08 -2.35
CA PHE A 48 -8.82 -5.81 -3.57
C PHE A 48 -9.26 -7.09 -4.27
N LEU A 49 -8.38 -8.09 -4.39
CA LEU A 49 -8.74 -9.40 -4.95
C LEU A 49 -9.83 -10.08 -4.12
N PHE A 50 -9.70 -10.02 -2.79
CA PHE A 50 -10.70 -10.56 -1.88
C PHE A 50 -12.04 -9.80 -1.98
N LEU A 51 -12.02 -8.48 -2.12
CA LEU A 51 -13.21 -7.66 -2.34
C LEU A 51 -13.94 -8.09 -3.62
N ILE A 52 -13.23 -8.21 -4.75
CA ILE A 52 -13.82 -8.63 -6.03
C ILE A 52 -14.43 -10.02 -5.91
N THR A 53 -13.69 -10.97 -5.32
CA THR A 53 -14.17 -12.34 -5.11
C THR A 53 -15.38 -12.36 -4.19
N HIS A 54 -15.37 -11.57 -3.11
CA HIS A 54 -16.51 -11.45 -2.20
C HIS A 54 -17.74 -10.84 -2.88
N LEU A 55 -17.56 -9.89 -3.80
CA LEU A 55 -18.67 -9.28 -4.53
C LEU A 55 -19.35 -10.29 -5.47
N ILE A 56 -18.58 -11.19 -6.08
CA ILE A 56 -19.07 -12.24 -6.98
C ILE A 56 -19.70 -13.40 -6.20
N PHE A 57 -19.00 -13.93 -5.19
CA PHE A 57 -19.41 -15.14 -4.45
C PHE A 57 -20.27 -14.86 -3.21
N LYS A 58 -20.42 -13.59 -2.80
CA LYS A 58 -21.24 -13.14 -1.66
C LYS A 58 -21.03 -13.97 -0.39
N PHE A 59 -19.76 -14.20 -0.02
CA PHE A 59 -19.42 -14.95 1.20
C PHE A 59 -20.14 -14.42 2.44
N LYS A 60 -20.75 -15.31 3.22
CA LYS A 60 -21.57 -14.97 4.40
C LYS A 60 -20.84 -14.11 5.45
N ASN A 61 -19.51 -14.25 5.57
CA ASN A 61 -18.67 -13.51 6.50
C ASN A 61 -17.59 -12.65 5.79
N GLY A 62 -17.68 -12.48 4.46
CA GLY A 62 -16.63 -11.80 3.69
C GLY A 62 -16.48 -10.32 4.05
N GLY A 63 -17.57 -9.61 4.35
CA GLY A 63 -17.51 -8.23 4.80
C GLY A 63 -16.73 -8.04 6.10
N THR A 64 -16.85 -8.98 7.05
CA THR A 64 -16.10 -8.93 8.32
C THR A 64 -14.61 -9.18 8.09
N TRP A 65 -14.26 -10.15 7.25
CA TRP A 65 -12.87 -10.41 6.89
C TRP A 65 -12.22 -9.23 6.17
N LEU A 66 -12.96 -8.61 5.25
CA LEU A 66 -12.50 -7.43 4.52
C LEU A 66 -12.22 -6.25 5.46
N LYS A 67 -13.06 -6.05 6.50
CA LYS A 67 -12.81 -5.02 7.53
C LYS A 67 -11.49 -5.25 8.27
N TYR A 68 -11.21 -6.49 8.69
CA TYR A 68 -9.93 -6.80 9.36
C TYR A 68 -8.73 -6.58 8.42
N GLN A 69 -8.83 -7.02 7.17
CA GLN A 69 -7.81 -6.76 6.15
C GLN A 69 -7.57 -5.26 5.96
N PHE A 70 -8.64 -4.46 5.88
CA PHE A 70 -8.54 -3.01 5.74
C PHE A 70 -7.82 -2.36 6.93
N ILE A 71 -8.15 -2.75 8.16
CA ILE A 71 -7.48 -2.25 9.37
C ILE A 71 -5.98 -2.55 9.33
N ILE A 72 -5.60 -3.79 8.95
CA ILE A 72 -4.20 -4.20 8.84
C ILE A 72 -3.47 -3.36 7.78
N VAL A 73 -4.08 -3.19 6.60
CA VAL A 73 -3.53 -2.36 5.53
C VAL A 73 -3.28 -0.94 6.03
N VAL A 74 -4.30 -0.30 6.61
CA VAL A 74 -4.19 1.08 7.12
C VAL A 74 -3.11 1.20 8.19
N ALA A 75 -3.02 0.25 9.11
CA ALA A 75 -1.97 0.23 10.13
C ALA A 75 -0.57 0.17 9.49
N LEU A 76 -0.35 -0.69 8.49
CA LEU A 76 0.92 -0.79 7.78
C LEU A 76 1.27 0.49 7.02
N VAL A 77 0.28 1.14 6.40
CA VAL A 77 0.48 2.43 5.72
C VAL A 77 0.92 3.50 6.70
N VAL A 78 0.24 3.60 7.84
CA VAL A 78 0.54 4.59 8.88
C VAL A 78 1.91 4.33 9.49
N ILE A 79 2.22 3.08 9.85
CA ILE A 79 3.55 2.71 10.39
C ILE A 79 4.65 3.06 9.38
N ASN A 80 4.48 2.71 8.10
CA ASN A 80 5.49 3.02 7.07
C ASN A 80 5.72 4.53 6.94
N PHE A 81 4.66 5.33 7.04
CA PHE A 81 4.76 6.77 6.97
C PHE A 81 5.41 7.37 8.21
N ILE A 82 5.04 6.91 9.41
CA ILE A 82 5.67 7.34 10.67
C ILE A 82 7.17 7.01 10.63
N VAL A 83 7.56 5.80 10.23
CA VAL A 83 8.98 5.42 10.11
C VAL A 83 9.72 6.32 9.12
N LYS A 84 9.15 6.60 7.94
CA LYS A 84 9.76 7.52 6.96
C LYS A 84 9.85 8.96 7.49
N LEU A 85 8.88 9.39 8.29
CA LEU A 85 8.88 10.71 8.92
C LEU A 85 9.93 10.80 10.04
N SER A 86 10.06 9.77 10.88
CA SER A 86 11.07 9.72 11.94
C SER A 86 12.50 9.63 11.42
N PHE A 87 12.70 9.05 10.23
CA PHE A 87 14.01 9.00 9.57
C PHE A 87 14.40 10.33 8.88
N ILE A 88 13.47 11.29 8.79
CA ILE A 88 13.69 12.62 8.18
C ILE A 88 14.12 13.70 9.20
N GLY A 89 14.27 13.32 10.47
CA GLY A 89 14.73 14.20 11.56
C GLY A 89 16.25 14.26 11.68
#